data_AF-A0A068AZ49-F1
#
_entry.id   AF-A0A068AZ49-F1
#
_cell.length_a   1.000
_cell.length_b   1.000
_cell.length_c   1.000
_cell.angle_alpha   90.00
_cell.angle_beta   90.00
_cell.angle_gamma   90.00
#
_symmetry.space_group_name_H-M   'P 1'
#
loop_
_entity.id
_entity.type
_entity.pdbx_description
1 polymer ?
#
loop_
_entity_poly.entity_id
_entity_poly.type
_entity_poly.pdbx_seq_one_letter_code
_entity_poly.pdbx_strand_id
1 'polypeptide(L)' 'VTQADVGTALGKLKIPGVGSLSQSTICRFESLTLSHNNMIALKPVLQTWLENAEDDARARRAQAEIYNLSERKRKRT' A
#
# COMPACT_ATOMS: atom_id res chain seq x y z
N VAL A 1 -1.58 -8.19 4.54
CA VAL A 1 -0.34 -7.66 3.94
C VAL A 1 0.77 -7.94 4.93
N THR A 2 1.88 -8.52 4.50
CA THR A 2 3.04 -8.77 5.38
C THR A 2 4.04 -7.62 5.27
N GLN A 3 4.92 -7.44 6.25
CA GLN A 3 6.00 -6.45 6.21
C GLN A 3 6.93 -6.65 4.99
N ALA A 4 7.15 -7.90 4.57
CA ALA A 4 7.91 -8.21 3.35
C ALA A 4 7.16 -7.75 2.07
N ASP A 5 5.83 -7.91 2.05
CA ASP A 5 5.00 -7.42 0.94
C ASP A 5 5.05 -5.89 0.84
N VAL A 6 5.00 -5.20 1.99
CA VAL A 6 5.16 -3.73 2.04
C VAL A 6 6.50 -3.32 1.46
N GLY A 7 7.59 -3.94 1.94
CA GLY A 7 8.95 -3.66 1.47
C GLY A 7 9.12 -3.88 -0.04
N THR A 8 8.51 -4.94 -0.58
CA THR A 8 8.52 -5.24 -2.02
C THR A 8 7.65 -4.25 -2.82
N ALA A 9 6.47 -3.89 -2.29
CA ALA A 9 5.56 -2.97 -2.93
C ALA A 9 6.15 -1.56 -3.05
N LEU A 10 6.94 -1.12 -2.07
CA LEU A 10 7.66 0.16 -2.14
C LEU A 10 8.58 0.26 -3.34
N GLY A 11 9.31 -0.80 -3.68
CA GLY A 11 10.17 -0.82 -4.88
C GLY A 11 9.40 -0.76 -6.20
N LYS A 12 8.08 -1.00 -6.17
CA LYS A 12 7.19 -0.88 -7.35
C LYS A 12 6.58 0.52 -7.47
N LEU A 13 6.54 1.29 -6.38
CA LEU A 13 6.21 2.70 -6.44
C LEU A 13 7.35 3.41 -7.16
N LYS A 14 7.08 4.03 -8.30
CA LYS A 14 8.08 4.74 -9.12
C LYS A 14 8.51 6.06 -8.47
N ILE A 15 8.83 6.05 -7.17
CA ILE A 15 9.31 7.20 -6.42
C ILE A 15 10.83 7.29 -6.64
N PRO A 16 11.35 8.40 -7.19
CA PRO A 16 12.78 8.56 -7.43
C PRO A 16 13.60 8.35 -6.16
N GLY A 17 14.64 7.51 -6.25
CA GLY A 17 15.55 7.24 -5.12
C GLY A 17 15.01 6.27 -4.06
N VAL A 18 13.79 5.75 -4.21
CA VAL A 18 13.21 4.76 -3.30
C VAL A 18 13.27 3.38 -3.95
N GLY A 19 14.03 2.47 -3.33
CA GLY A 19 14.06 1.05 -3.69
C GLY A 19 13.13 0.20 -2.83
N SER A 20 13.16 -1.11 -3.06
CA SER A 20 12.52 -2.07 -2.16
C SER A 20 13.18 -2.04 -0.78
N LEU A 21 12.38 -2.14 0.28
CA LEU A 21 12.88 -2.27 1.65
C LEU A 21 12.79 -3.73 2.12
N SER A 22 13.63 -4.09 3.09
CA SER A 22 13.57 -5.41 3.71
C SER A 22 12.48 -5.50 4.77
N GLN A 23 12.00 -6.72 5.08
CA GLN A 23 11.07 -6.95 6.18
C GLN A 23 11.61 -6.42 7.52
N SER A 24 12.91 -6.60 7.79
CA SER A 24 13.53 -6.11 9.03
C SER A 24 13.56 -4.58 9.10
N THR A 25 13.74 -3.89 7.97
CA THR A 25 13.63 -2.42 7.90
C THR A 25 12.21 -1.96 8.26
N ILE A 26 11.18 -2.60 7.69
CA ILE A 26 9.78 -2.27 7.99
C ILE A 26 9.46 -2.54 9.46
N CYS A 27 9.87 -3.71 9.98
CA CYS A 27 9.67 -4.07 11.39
C CYS A 27 10.31 -3.05 12.34
N ARG A 28 11.54 -2.61 12.06
CA ARG A 28 12.23 -1.60 12.88
C ARG A 28 11.59 -0.22 12.79
N PHE A 29 11.01 0.13 11.65
CA PHE A 29 10.22 1.34 11.50
C PHE A 29 8.98 1.30 12.42
N GLU A 30 8.19 0.23 12.34
CA GLU A 30 6.97 0.05 13.15
C GLU A 30 7.28 0.00 14.65
N SER A 31 8.40 -0.61 15.02
CA SER A 31 8.82 -0.72 16.42
C SER A 31 9.57 0.50 16.94
N LEU A 32 9.72 1.57 16.15
CA LEU A 32 10.45 2.80 16.52
C LEU A 32 11.94 2.57 16.88
N THR A 33 12.61 1.60 16.23
CA THR A 33 14.02 1.21 16.52
C THR A 33 15.03 1.60 15.42
N LEU A 34 14.67 2.53 14.54
CA LEU A 34 15.62 3.20 13.64
C LEU A 34 16.09 4.52 14.26
N SER A 35 17.18 5.07 13.73
CA SER A 35 17.62 6.41 14.10
C SER A 35 16.55 7.45 13.74
N HIS A 36 16.58 8.59 14.42
CA HIS A 36 15.67 9.70 14.16
C HIS A 36 15.67 10.13 12.67
N ASN A 37 16.85 10.27 12.07
CA ASN A 37 16.97 10.63 10.65
C ASN A 37 16.36 9.58 9.73
N ASN A 38 16.57 8.29 10.00
CA ASN A 38 15.97 7.22 9.20
C ASN A 38 14.45 7.18 9.36
N MET A 39 13.94 7.44 10.56
CA MET A 39 12.50 7.54 10.79
C MET A 39 11.88 8.68 9.99
N ILE A 40 12.49 9.87 10.05
CA ILE A 40 12.02 11.04 9.28
C ILE A 40 12.08 10.77 7.78
N ALA A 41 13.13 10.13 7.28
CA ALA A 41 13.29 9.83 5.86
C ALA A 41 12.27 8.78 5.36
N LEU A 42 11.97 7.75 6.17
CA LEU A 42 11.05 6.68 5.77
C LEU A 42 9.57 7.06 5.92
N LYS A 43 9.23 7.97 6.84
CA LYS A 43 7.85 8.38 7.08
C LYS A 43 7.10 8.83 5.81
N PRO A 44 7.59 9.79 5.00
CA PRO A 44 6.87 10.21 3.79
C PRO A 44 6.76 9.09 2.76
N VAL A 45 7.79 8.24 2.64
CA VAL A 45 7.80 7.10 1.70
C VAL A 45 6.71 6.08 2.04
N LEU A 46 6.62 5.69 3.31
CA LEU A 46 5.61 4.74 3.78
C LEU A 46 4.20 5.36 3.77
N GLN A 47 4.08 6.67 3.99
CA GLN A 47 2.82 7.37 3.89
C GLN A 47 2.28 7.38 2.45
N THR A 48 3.11 7.74 1.45
CA THR A 48 2.71 7.69 0.03
C THR A 48 2.29 6.28 -0.39
N TRP A 49 2.98 5.25 0.11
CA TRP A 49 2.57 3.88 -0.14
C TRP A 49 1.19 3.56 0.43
N LEU A 50 0.94 3.96 1.67
CA LEU A 50 -0.33 3.72 2.35
C LEU A 50 -1.48 4.39 1.60
N GLU A 51 -1.33 5.65 1.22
CA GLU A 51 -2.32 6.41 0.47
C GLU A 51 -2.69 5.70 -0.85
N ASN A 52 -1.69 5.31 -1.65
CA ASN A 52 -1.91 4.58 -2.90
C ASN A 52 -2.58 3.21 -2.67
N ALA A 53 -2.16 2.47 -1.64
CA ALA A 53 -2.73 1.16 -1.32
C ALA A 53 -4.21 1.27 -0.90
N GLU A 54 -4.57 2.34 -0.19
CA GLU A 54 -5.95 2.62 0.18
C GLU A 54 -6.80 3.05 -1.02
N ASP A 55 -6.28 3.90 -1.91
CA ASP A 55 -6.96 4.29 -3.15
C ASP A 55 -7.26 3.08 -4.03
N ASP A 56 -6.27 2.21 -4.21
CA ASP A 56 -6.43 0.94 -4.92
C ASP A 56 -7.50 0.05 -4.28
N ALA A 57 -7.55 -0.01 -2.95
CA ALA A 57 -8.56 -0.76 -2.22
C ALA A 57 -9.96 -0.16 -2.39
N ARG A 58 -10.08 1.17 -2.36
CA ARG A 58 -11.34 1.90 -2.62
C ARG A 58 -11.83 1.64 -4.04
N ALA A 59 -10.95 1.75 -5.03
CA ALA A 59 -11.27 1.50 -6.44
C ALA A 59 -11.75 0.05 -6.67
N ARG A 60 -11.05 -0.94 -6.10
CA ARG A 60 -11.47 -2.35 -6.19
C ARG A 60 -12.85 -2.60 -5.58
N ARG A 61 -13.15 -1.99 -4.43
CA ARG A 61 -14.48 -2.08 -3.81
C ARG A 61 -15.56 -1.46 -4.69
N ALA A 62 -15.33 -0.26 -5.21
CA ALA A 62 -16.27 0.39 -6.12
C ALA A 62 -16.55 -0.44 -7.39
N GLN A 63 -15.50 -1.03 -7.97
CA GLN A 63 -15.63 -1.91 -9.14
C GLN A 63 -16.45 -3.17 -8.84
N ALA A 64 -16.25 -3.77 -7.66
CA ALA A 64 -17.02 -4.94 -7.23
C ALA A 64 -18.51 -4.60 -7.04
N GLU A 65 -18.83 -3.44 -6.46
CA GLU A 65 -20.21 -2.98 -6.31
C GLU A 65 -20.88 -2.76 -7.68
N ILE A 66 -20.18 -2.13 -8.63
CA ILE A 66 -20.68 -1.93 -10.00
C ILE A 66 -20.96 -3.29 -10.68
N TYR A 67 -20.03 -4.24 -10.57
CA TYR A 67 -20.21 -5.58 -11.12
C TYR A 67 -21.43 -6.28 -10.52
N ASN A 68 -21.58 -6.26 -9.19
CA ASN A 68 -22.72 -6.85 -8.49
C ASN A 68 -24.06 -6.21 -8.88
N LEU A 69 -24.11 -4.88 -9.06
CA LEU A 69 -25.30 -4.19 -9.58
C LEU A 69 -25.64 -4.64 -11.01
N SER A 70 -24.62 -4.78 -11.86
CA SER A 70 -24.81 -5.18 -13.26
C SER A 70 -25.35 -6.60 -13.40
N GLU A 71 -24.90 -7.53 -12.55
CA GLU A 71 -25.39 -8.91 -12.47
C GLU A 71 -26.84 -8.98 -11.98
N ARG A 72 -27.19 -8.19 -10.95
CA ARG A 72 -28.57 -8.12 -10.44
C ARG A 72 -29.55 -7.57 -11.47
N LYS A 73 -29.11 -6.63 -12.31
CA LYS A 73 -29.94 -6.07 -13.39
C LYS A 73 -30.15 -7.09 -14.52
N ARG A 74 -29.14 -7.91 -14.83
CA ARG A 74 -29.22 -8.99 -15.84
C ARG A 74 -30.16 -10.13 -15.45
N LYS A 75 -30.31 -10.43 -14.15
CA LYS A 75 -31.21 -11.50 -13.65
C LYS A 75 -32.68 -11.05 -13.49
N ARG A 76 -33.00 -9.79 -13.79
CA ARG A 76 -34.35 -9.22 -13.67
C ARG A 76 -35.09 -9.14 -15.02
N THR A 77 -34.44 -9.51 -16.12
CA THR A 77 -35.01 -9.71 -17.46
C THR A 77 -35.08 -11.19 -17.77
#